data_AF-A0A849ITR7-F1
#
_entry.id   AF-A0A849ITR7-F1
#
_cell.length_a   1.000
_cell.length_b   1.000
_cell.length_c   1.000
_cell.angle_alpha   90.00
_cell.angle_beta   90.00
_cell.angle_gamma   90.00
#
_symmetry.space_group_name_H-M   'P 1'
#
loop_
_entity.id
_entity.type
_entity.pdbx_description
1 polymer ?
#
loop_
_entity_poly.entity_id
_entity_poly.type
_entity_poly.pdbx_seq_one_letter_code
_entity_poly.pdbx_strand_id
1 'polypeptide(L)'
;MSTVYSGEGQQSDTPIVSKRVEAVISISFLISFLATIALGVVFWQGGQPQLEGAFLAIGLLGIGVGIVSWGKYLVPQGPFVEEREELASPEDDKVAFEASLARGTNELTRRKALTRLLALSLGALGVIQLFPFLRSLGPIPGKTLTLTDWKPNARLVKPDGSAVMVTDLEVGGVLTAFPEGFAGSAIDQVVLVRPALEDIVTRPGRETWAPQGYVAFSKVCTHAGCPVGLYQQLTQQLLCPCHQSLFDVLTGATPVFGPAPRPLPQLPLKIDSLGFIRAQAGFDEPIGPGYWERA
;
A
#
# COMPACT_ATOMS: atom_id res chain seq x y z
N MET A 1 -5.91 -25.51 -63.85
CA MET A 1 -6.70 -24.78 -64.85
C MET A 1 -6.41 -23.31 -64.61
N SER A 2 -5.68 -22.70 -65.53
CA SER A 2 -5.05 -21.39 -65.38
C SER A 2 -6.09 -20.29 -65.39
N THR A 3 -6.31 -19.63 -64.25
CA THR A 3 -7.13 -18.41 -64.20
C THR A 3 -6.18 -17.23 -64.32
N VAL A 4 -6.21 -16.62 -65.50
CA VAL A 4 -5.53 -15.39 -65.87
C VAL A 4 -6.02 -14.26 -64.96
N TYR A 5 -5.13 -13.72 -64.12
CA TYR A 5 -5.39 -12.50 -63.36
C TYR A 5 -5.33 -11.31 -64.34
N SER A 6 -6.46 -11.02 -64.97
CA SER A 6 -6.69 -9.77 -65.71
C SER A 6 -7.07 -8.68 -64.70
N GLY A 7 -6.08 -8.23 -63.92
CA GLY A 7 -6.22 -7.00 -63.13
C GLY A 7 -5.88 -5.82 -64.01
N GLU A 8 -6.88 -5.20 -64.63
CA GLU A 8 -6.74 -3.87 -65.23
C GLU A 8 -6.15 -2.94 -64.18
N GLY A 9 -4.94 -2.46 -64.46
CA GLY A 9 -4.27 -1.45 -63.65
C GLY A 9 -5.10 -0.18 -63.68
N GLN A 10 -5.98 -0.02 -62.69
CA GLN A 10 -6.50 1.29 -62.35
C GLN A 10 -5.33 2.06 -61.74
N GLN A 11 -4.71 2.85 -62.61
CA GLN A 11 -3.68 3.83 -62.31
C GLN A 11 -4.11 4.59 -61.06
N SER A 12 -3.48 4.26 -59.93
CA SER A 12 -3.74 4.94 -58.67
C SER A 12 -3.32 6.40 -58.88
N ASP A 13 -4.28 7.30 -58.93
CA ASP A 13 -4.01 8.73 -58.79
C ASP A 13 -3.16 8.91 -57.54
N THR A 14 -1.85 9.10 -57.72
CA THR A 14 -0.98 9.52 -56.62
C THR A 14 -1.62 10.77 -56.05
N PRO A 15 -2.09 10.76 -54.78
CA PRO A 15 -2.65 11.96 -54.20
C PRO A 15 -1.58 13.03 -54.32
N ILE A 16 -1.92 14.19 -54.90
CA ILE A 16 -1.02 15.33 -54.91
C ILE A 16 -0.79 15.68 -53.44
N VAL A 17 0.27 15.13 -52.86
CA VAL A 17 0.58 15.30 -51.45
C VAL A 17 0.82 16.79 -51.27
N SER A 18 -0.07 17.44 -50.53
CA SER A 18 0.11 18.85 -50.28
C SER A 18 1.39 19.02 -49.46
N LYS A 19 2.31 19.87 -49.91
CA LYS A 19 3.52 20.25 -49.14
C LYS A 19 3.20 20.69 -47.70
N ARG A 20 1.95 21.13 -47.45
CA ARG A 20 1.42 21.46 -46.13
C ARG A 20 1.33 20.25 -45.20
N VAL A 21 0.91 19.09 -45.69
CA VAL A 21 0.80 17.85 -44.90
C VAL A 21 2.19 17.34 -44.52
N GLU A 22 3.12 17.30 -45.46
CA GLU A 22 4.52 16.95 -45.18
C GLU A 22 5.15 17.89 -44.14
N ALA A 23 4.87 19.20 -44.25
CA ALA A 23 5.31 20.18 -43.28
C ALA A 23 4.74 19.91 -41.87
N VAL A 24 3.44 19.61 -41.75
CA VAL A 24 2.81 19.30 -40.44
C VAL A 24 3.44 18.06 -39.80
N ILE A 25 3.64 16.99 -40.57
CA ILE A 25 4.27 15.76 -40.07
C ILE A 25 5.71 16.04 -39.63
N SER A 26 6.48 16.72 -40.47
CA SER A 26 7.89 17.03 -40.21
C SER A 26 8.06 17.94 -38.98
N ILE A 27 7.21 18.97 -38.84
CA ILE A 27 7.20 19.87 -37.68
C ILE A 27 6.83 19.10 -36.41
N SER A 28 5.84 18.21 -36.47
CA SER A 28 5.41 17.42 -35.32
C SER A 28 6.53 16.49 -34.81
N PHE A 29 7.26 15.84 -35.74
CA PHE A 29 8.42 15.03 -35.38
C PHE A 29 9.60 15.86 -34.89
N LEU A 30 9.85 17.04 -35.46
CA LEU A 30 10.90 17.93 -35.00
C LEU A 30 10.62 18.45 -33.58
N ILE A 31 9.38 18.87 -33.29
CA ILE A 31 8.95 19.28 -31.95
C ILE A 31 9.13 18.12 -30.97
N SER A 32 8.74 16.91 -31.36
CA SER A 32 8.93 15.73 -30.52
C SER A 32 10.39 15.45 -30.22
N PHE A 33 11.25 15.50 -31.25
CA PHE A 33 12.68 15.29 -31.10
C PHE A 33 13.30 16.31 -30.13
N LEU A 34 13.01 17.61 -30.33
CA LEU A 34 13.52 18.68 -29.47
C LEU A 34 13.02 18.54 -28.04
N ALA A 35 11.73 18.20 -27.84
CA ALA A 35 11.18 17.97 -26.51
C ALA A 35 11.84 16.76 -25.83
N THR A 36 12.13 15.69 -26.56
CA THR A 36 12.81 14.50 -26.02
C THR A 36 14.26 14.81 -25.62
N ILE A 37 14.97 15.62 -26.40
CA ILE A 37 16.31 16.11 -26.01
C ILE A 37 16.22 16.99 -24.76
N ALA A 38 15.26 17.92 -24.71
CA ALA A 38 15.05 18.79 -23.55
C ALA A 38 14.71 17.99 -22.29
N LEU A 39 13.89 16.94 -22.40
CA LEU A 39 13.63 15.97 -21.33
C LEU A 39 14.93 15.36 -20.80
N GLY A 40 15.79 14.85 -21.69
CA GLY A 40 17.08 14.27 -21.32
C GLY A 40 18.01 15.28 -20.64
N VAL A 41 18.04 16.53 -21.09
CA VAL A 41 18.83 17.61 -20.49
C VAL A 41 18.32 17.96 -19.09
N VAL A 42 17.01 18.13 -18.90
CA VAL A 42 16.42 18.43 -17.58
C VAL A 42 16.70 17.29 -16.61
N PHE A 43 16.51 16.05 -17.05
CA PHE A 43 16.78 14.88 -16.23
C PHE A 43 18.26 14.81 -15.82
N TRP A 44 19.18 15.11 -16.75
CA TRP A 44 20.62 15.14 -16.46
C TRP A 44 21.04 16.24 -15.48
N GLN A 45 20.39 17.41 -15.52
CA GLN A 45 20.74 18.57 -14.68
C GLN A 45 20.20 18.50 -13.24
N GLY A 46 19.70 17.34 -12.80
CA GLY A 46 19.17 17.14 -11.45
C GLY A 46 17.64 17.09 -11.37
N GLY A 47 16.97 17.19 -12.53
CA GLY A 47 15.55 16.91 -12.69
C GLY A 47 14.60 17.98 -12.14
N GLN A 48 13.51 18.21 -12.88
CA GLN A 48 12.35 18.97 -12.39
C GLN A 48 11.09 18.27 -12.90
N PRO A 49 10.32 17.58 -12.02
CA PRO A 49 9.23 16.70 -12.45
C PRO A 49 8.18 17.35 -13.35
N GLN A 50 7.89 18.65 -13.14
CA GLN A 50 6.94 19.38 -13.96
C GLN A 50 7.45 19.60 -15.39
N LEU A 51 8.73 19.94 -15.55
CA LEU A 51 9.34 20.13 -16.87
C LEU A 51 9.52 18.79 -17.58
N GLU A 52 9.91 17.75 -16.85
CA GLU A 52 10.02 16.39 -17.41
C GLU A 52 8.66 15.90 -17.91
N GLY A 53 7.60 16.06 -17.12
CA GLY A 53 6.24 15.73 -17.53
C GLY A 53 5.80 16.53 -18.76
N ALA A 54 6.10 17.82 -18.82
CA ALA A 54 5.77 18.67 -19.97
C ALA A 54 6.51 18.24 -21.25
N PHE A 55 7.83 18.02 -21.17
CA PHE A 55 8.62 17.60 -22.33
C PHE A 55 8.28 16.19 -22.80
N LEU A 56 7.98 15.26 -21.88
CA LEU A 56 7.47 13.94 -22.23
C LEU A 56 6.11 14.04 -22.96
N ALA A 57 5.19 14.84 -22.44
CA ALA A 57 3.87 15.03 -23.07
C ALA A 57 3.99 15.63 -24.47
N ILE A 58 4.80 16.68 -24.65
CA ILE A 58 5.05 17.30 -25.96
C ILE A 58 5.75 16.31 -26.91
N GLY A 59 6.72 15.54 -26.40
CA GLY A 59 7.40 14.47 -27.12
C GLY A 59 6.44 13.45 -27.71
N LEU A 60 5.60 12.86 -26.86
CA LEU A 60 4.63 11.85 -27.26
C LEU A 60 3.51 12.42 -28.14
N LEU A 61 3.03 13.63 -27.84
CA LEU A 61 2.00 14.29 -28.64
C LEU A 61 2.51 14.57 -30.07
N GLY A 62 3.75 15.05 -30.22
CA GLY A 62 4.37 15.27 -31.52
C GLY A 62 4.52 13.98 -32.33
N ILE A 63 4.92 12.88 -31.69
CA ILE A 63 4.95 11.55 -32.35
C ILE A 63 3.56 11.12 -32.77
N GLY A 64 2.58 11.20 -31.86
CA GLY A 64 1.21 10.79 -32.13
C GLY A 64 0.58 11.57 -33.30
N VAL A 65 0.68 12.89 -33.28
CA VAL A 65 0.18 13.76 -34.36
C VAL A 65 0.90 13.45 -35.68
N GLY A 66 2.22 13.24 -35.64
CA GLY A 66 3.03 12.91 -36.82
C GLY A 66 2.65 11.56 -37.44
N ILE A 67 2.56 10.49 -36.64
CA ILE A 67 2.21 9.14 -37.11
C ILE A 67 0.77 9.10 -37.64
N VAL A 68 -0.20 9.68 -36.92
CA VAL A 68 -1.60 9.70 -37.37
C VAL A 68 -1.74 10.48 -38.67
N SER A 69 -1.06 11.62 -38.78
CA SER A 69 -1.10 12.44 -40.01
C SER A 69 -0.41 11.72 -41.17
N TRP A 70 0.70 11.02 -40.93
CA TRP A 70 1.33 10.15 -41.92
C TRP A 70 0.36 9.05 -42.38
N GLY A 71 -0.18 8.27 -41.44
CA GLY A 71 -1.11 7.18 -41.73
C GLY A 71 -2.35 7.64 -42.48
N LYS A 72 -2.91 8.79 -42.14
CA LYS A 72 -4.14 9.31 -42.75
C LYS A 72 -3.93 9.90 -44.15
N TYR A 73 -2.81 10.57 -44.39
CA TYR A 73 -2.64 11.40 -45.59
C TYR A 73 -1.56 10.92 -46.57
N LEU A 74 -0.59 10.12 -46.11
CA LEU A 74 0.50 9.64 -46.96
C LEU A 74 0.47 8.13 -47.23
N VAL A 75 -0.14 7.34 -46.34
CA VAL A 75 -0.30 5.89 -46.55
C VAL A 75 -1.44 5.64 -47.55
N PRO A 76 -1.27 4.75 -48.55
CA PRO A 76 -2.32 4.40 -49.49
C PRO A 76 -3.61 3.98 -48.78
N GLN A 77 -4.69 4.71 -49.07
CA GLN A 77 -6.03 4.36 -48.59
C GLN A 77 -6.71 3.57 -49.70
N GLY A 78 -7.07 2.31 -49.41
CA GLY A 78 -7.92 1.53 -50.29
C GLY A 78 -9.28 1.30 -49.63
N PRO A 79 -10.30 0.89 -50.38
CA PRO A 79 -11.03 -0.29 -49.97
C PRO A 79 -10.09 -1.50 -50.20
N PHE A 80 -9.45 -1.98 -49.14
CA PHE A 80 -8.81 -3.29 -49.17
C PHE A 80 -9.88 -4.32 -48.82
N VAL A 81 -10.14 -5.26 -49.72
CA VAL A 81 -11.10 -6.34 -49.50
C VAL A 81 -10.33 -7.64 -49.41
N GLU A 82 -10.46 -8.32 -48.27
CA GLU A 82 -9.97 -9.66 -48.06
C GLU A 82 -11.19 -10.54 -47.73
N GLU A 83 -11.35 -11.66 -48.42
CA GLU A 83 -12.41 -12.61 -48.10
C GLU A 83 -12.11 -13.26 -46.75
N ARG A 84 -13.08 -13.22 -45.84
CA ARG A 84 -12.93 -13.86 -44.53
C ARG A 84 -12.96 -15.37 -44.73
N GLU A 85 -11.83 -16.03 -44.49
CA GLU A 85 -11.79 -17.48 -44.40
C GLU A 85 -12.72 -18.00 -43.30
N GLU A 86 -13.34 -19.15 -43.53
CA GLU A 86 -14.09 -19.83 -42.46
C GLU A 86 -13.11 -20.27 -41.37
N LEU A 87 -13.36 -19.88 -40.12
CA LEU A 87 -12.54 -20.29 -38.96
C LEU A 87 -12.74 -21.76 -38.57
N ALA A 88 -13.25 -22.58 -39.50
CA ALA A 88 -13.44 -24.01 -39.32
C ALA A 88 -12.33 -24.76 -40.06
N SER A 89 -11.59 -25.59 -39.33
CA SER A 89 -10.65 -26.50 -39.98
C SER A 89 -11.40 -27.48 -40.89
N PRO A 90 -10.85 -27.80 -42.07
CA PRO A 90 -11.31 -28.89 -42.91
C PRO A 90 -11.45 -30.21 -42.13
N GLU A 91 -12.39 -31.05 -42.53
CA GLU A 91 -12.71 -32.27 -41.77
C GLU A 91 -11.58 -33.31 -41.85
N ASP A 92 -10.86 -33.35 -42.96
CA ASP A 92 -9.64 -34.15 -43.13
C ASP A 92 -8.53 -33.72 -42.16
N ASP A 93 -8.35 -32.42 -41.95
CA ASP A 93 -7.38 -31.90 -40.97
C ASP A 93 -7.75 -32.29 -39.53
N LYS A 94 -9.04 -32.23 -39.16
CA LYS A 94 -9.51 -32.67 -37.84
C LYS A 94 -9.27 -34.16 -37.63
N VAL A 95 -9.65 -34.99 -38.62
CA VAL A 95 -9.46 -36.45 -38.56
C VAL A 95 -7.96 -36.79 -38.48
N ALA A 96 -7.12 -36.10 -39.25
CA ALA A 96 -5.67 -36.27 -39.20
C ALA A 96 -5.10 -35.90 -37.82
N PHE A 97 -5.57 -34.81 -37.22
CA PHE A 97 -5.19 -34.39 -35.87
C PHE A 97 -5.61 -35.42 -34.81
N GLU A 98 -6.87 -35.86 -34.82
CA GLU A 98 -7.39 -36.85 -33.87
C GLU A 98 -6.64 -38.18 -33.98
N ALA A 99 -6.38 -38.66 -35.19
CA ALA A 99 -5.59 -39.87 -35.41
C ALA A 99 -4.16 -39.71 -34.86
N SER A 100 -3.55 -38.53 -35.04
CA SER A 100 -2.22 -38.24 -34.48
C SER A 100 -2.23 -38.20 -32.96
N LEU A 101 -3.21 -37.53 -32.35
CA LEU A 101 -3.37 -37.42 -30.91
C LEU A 101 -3.63 -38.80 -30.28
N ALA A 102 -4.50 -39.61 -30.89
CA ALA A 102 -4.83 -40.96 -30.44
C ALA A 102 -3.60 -41.89 -30.44
N ARG A 103 -2.72 -41.78 -31.44
CA ARG A 103 -1.44 -42.52 -31.45
C ARG A 103 -0.60 -42.16 -30.23
N GLY A 104 -0.48 -40.88 -29.91
CA GLY A 104 0.29 -40.40 -28.75
C GLY A 104 -0.31 -40.84 -27.41
N THR A 105 -1.62 -40.70 -27.24
CA THR A 105 -2.31 -41.09 -25.98
C THR A 105 -2.27 -42.60 -25.75
N ASN A 106 -2.34 -43.41 -26.81
CA ASN A 106 -2.24 -44.87 -26.70
C ASN A 106 -0.87 -45.34 -26.18
N GLU A 107 0.23 -44.69 -26.56
CA GLU A 107 1.56 -45.00 -26.02
C GLU A 107 1.66 -44.66 -24.52
N LEU A 108 1.06 -43.56 -24.09
CA LEU A 108 1.02 -43.15 -22.68
C LEU A 108 0.17 -44.11 -21.82
N THR A 109 -0.99 -44.56 -22.33
CA THR A 109 -1.89 -45.46 -21.60
C THR A 109 -1.35 -46.89 -21.49
N ARG A 110 -0.52 -47.34 -22.44
CA ARG A 110 0.19 -48.62 -22.36
C ARG A 110 1.29 -48.62 -21.30
N ARG A 111 1.98 -47.50 -21.10
CA ARG A 111 3.13 -47.35 -20.17
C ARG A 111 2.71 -46.77 -18.82
N LYS A 112 1.68 -47.35 -18.19
CA LYS A 112 1.05 -46.82 -16.95
C LYS A 112 2.01 -46.57 -15.79
N ALA A 113 3.05 -47.39 -15.64
CA ALA A 113 4.03 -47.22 -14.58
C ALA A 113 4.85 -45.92 -14.77
N LEU A 114 5.35 -45.68 -15.98
CA LEU A 114 6.15 -44.49 -16.30
C LEU A 114 5.31 -43.21 -16.20
N THR A 115 4.07 -43.23 -16.70
CA THR A 115 3.19 -42.05 -16.64
C THR A 115 2.77 -41.73 -15.21
N ARG A 116 2.52 -42.73 -14.36
CA ARG A 116 2.27 -42.52 -12.92
C ARG A 116 3.48 -41.96 -12.19
N LEU A 117 4.69 -42.45 -12.49
CA LEU A 117 5.92 -41.91 -11.89
C LEU A 117 6.17 -40.47 -12.33
N LEU A 118 5.93 -40.14 -13.61
CA LEU A 118 6.00 -38.77 -14.11
C LEU A 118 4.97 -37.87 -13.40
N ALA A 119 3.73 -38.32 -13.28
CA ALA A 119 2.67 -37.58 -12.57
C ALA A 119 3.01 -37.37 -11.09
N LEU A 120 3.55 -38.37 -10.41
CA LEU A 120 4.03 -38.25 -9.02
C LEU A 120 5.18 -37.25 -8.92
N SER A 121 6.16 -37.30 -9.82
CA SER A 121 7.30 -36.38 -9.83
C SER A 121 6.85 -34.93 -10.06
N LEU A 122 6.03 -34.70 -11.08
CA LEU A 122 5.51 -33.36 -11.39
C LEU A 122 4.52 -32.87 -10.33
N GLY A 123 3.71 -33.75 -9.77
CA GLY A 123 2.79 -33.44 -8.67
C GLY A 123 3.54 -33.05 -7.40
N ALA A 124 4.55 -33.83 -7.01
CA ALA A 124 5.40 -33.50 -5.87
C ALA A 124 6.13 -32.17 -6.08
N LEU A 125 6.72 -31.96 -7.27
CA LEU A 125 7.33 -30.67 -7.61
C LEU A 125 6.31 -29.53 -7.49
N GLY A 126 5.13 -29.66 -8.11
CA GLY A 126 4.08 -28.64 -8.08
C GLY A 126 3.63 -28.30 -6.66
N VAL A 127 3.43 -29.29 -5.78
CA VAL A 127 3.07 -29.06 -4.38
C VAL A 127 4.20 -28.34 -3.62
N ILE A 128 5.45 -28.75 -3.82
CA ILE A 128 6.60 -28.12 -3.15
C ILE A 128 6.76 -26.66 -3.58
N GLN A 129 6.47 -26.34 -4.85
CA GLN A 129 6.50 -24.95 -5.33
C GLN A 129 5.45 -24.04 -4.67
N LEU A 130 4.45 -24.59 -3.96
CA LEU A 130 3.52 -23.80 -3.14
C LEU A 130 4.12 -23.39 -1.79
N PHE A 131 5.17 -24.06 -1.31
CA PHE A 131 5.72 -23.81 0.01
C PHE A 131 6.32 -22.41 0.18
N PRO A 132 7.03 -21.82 -0.79
CA PRO A 132 7.44 -20.43 -0.71
C PRO A 132 6.25 -19.47 -0.56
N PHE A 133 5.14 -19.72 -1.25
CA PHE A 133 3.93 -18.90 -1.11
C PHE A 133 3.28 -19.04 0.27
N LEU A 134 3.40 -20.20 0.92
CA LEU A 134 2.79 -20.43 2.23
C LEU A 134 3.70 -20.05 3.40
N ARG A 135 5.02 -20.17 3.24
CA ARG A 135 5.99 -20.07 4.33
C ARG A 135 6.98 -18.92 4.18
N SER A 136 7.15 -18.36 2.99
CA SER A 136 8.04 -17.21 2.75
C SER A 136 7.33 -15.86 2.86
N LEU A 137 6.05 -15.83 3.27
CA LEU A 137 5.30 -14.60 3.54
C LEU A 137 5.63 -13.93 4.88
N GLY A 138 6.65 -14.43 5.59
CA GLY A 138 7.18 -13.81 6.80
C GLY A 138 6.96 -14.62 8.06
N PRO A 139 7.50 -14.13 9.20
CA PRO A 139 7.39 -14.80 10.48
C PRO A 139 5.95 -14.75 11.00
N ILE A 140 5.55 -15.80 11.72
CA ILE A 140 4.26 -15.83 12.42
C ILE A 140 4.35 -14.85 13.60
N PRO A 141 3.42 -13.89 13.75
CA PRO A 141 3.53 -12.81 14.73
C PRO A 141 3.51 -13.30 16.19
N GLY A 142 2.87 -14.44 16.49
CA GLY A 142 2.87 -15.01 17.84
C GLY A 142 2.36 -14.02 18.89
N LYS A 143 3.16 -13.73 19.92
CA LYS A 143 2.81 -12.82 21.03
C LYS A 143 3.30 -11.38 20.86
N THR A 144 3.82 -10.99 19.69
CA THR A 144 4.33 -9.63 19.49
C THR A 144 3.26 -8.56 19.68
N LEU A 145 1.99 -8.88 19.42
CA LEU A 145 0.86 -7.96 19.57
C LEU A 145 0.39 -7.76 21.02
N THR A 146 0.82 -8.62 21.95
CA THR A 146 0.46 -8.51 23.39
C THR A 146 1.49 -7.78 24.22
N LEU A 147 2.72 -7.66 23.72
CA LEU A 147 3.86 -7.18 24.49
C LEU A 147 4.24 -5.76 24.07
N THR A 148 4.58 -4.95 25.06
CA THR A 148 5.20 -3.64 24.90
C THR A 148 6.51 -3.64 25.69
N ASP A 149 7.36 -2.63 25.47
CA ASP A 149 8.62 -2.46 26.17
C ASP A 149 8.46 -1.77 27.55
N TRP A 150 7.22 -1.52 27.96
CA TRP A 150 6.89 -1.00 29.29
C TRP A 150 7.14 -2.05 30.38
N LYS A 151 8.13 -1.77 31.22
CA LYS A 151 8.51 -2.59 32.37
C LYS A 151 8.19 -1.88 33.70
N PRO A 152 8.03 -2.62 34.81
CA PRO A 152 7.97 -2.02 36.13
C PRO A 152 9.15 -1.07 36.38
N ASN A 153 8.87 0.12 36.92
CA ASN A 153 9.83 1.20 37.19
C ASN A 153 10.43 1.90 35.96
N ALA A 154 10.01 1.57 34.74
CA ALA A 154 10.47 2.26 33.54
C ALA A 154 10.18 3.77 33.64
N ARG A 155 11.18 4.61 33.39
CA ARG A 155 11.02 6.06 33.41
C ARG A 155 10.32 6.53 32.13
N LEU A 156 9.41 7.49 32.27
CA LEU A 156 8.83 8.16 31.12
C LEU A 156 9.88 9.12 30.54
N VAL A 157 10.10 9.07 29.23
CA VAL A 157 10.97 9.99 28.50
C VAL A 157 10.19 10.69 27.39
N LYS A 158 10.55 11.94 27.11
CA LYS A 158 10.05 12.72 25.98
C LYS A 158 10.62 12.17 24.65
N PRO A 159 10.15 12.62 23.47
CA PRO A 159 10.69 12.17 22.19
C PRO A 159 12.19 12.43 22.00
N ASP A 160 12.76 13.42 22.68
CA ASP A 160 14.19 13.75 22.68
C ASP A 160 15.02 12.87 23.64
N GLY A 161 14.39 11.95 24.36
CA GLY A 161 15.01 11.06 25.34
C GLY A 161 15.18 11.67 26.74
N SER A 162 14.81 12.94 26.95
CA SER A 162 14.87 13.57 28.27
C SER A 162 13.79 12.99 29.20
N ALA A 163 14.12 12.84 30.47
CA ALA A 163 13.20 12.29 31.47
C ALA A 163 12.03 13.24 31.75
N VAL A 164 10.82 12.68 31.89
CA VAL A 164 9.62 13.43 32.24
C VAL A 164 9.52 13.62 33.76
N MET A 165 9.44 14.88 34.16
CA MET A 165 9.17 15.31 35.53
C MET A 165 7.74 15.83 35.69
N VAL A 166 7.24 15.84 36.93
CA VAL A 166 5.95 16.46 37.28
C VAL A 166 5.87 17.96 36.96
N THR A 167 7.01 18.63 36.77
CA THR A 167 7.06 20.06 36.39
C THR A 167 6.98 20.28 34.89
N ASP A 168 7.12 19.23 34.07
CA ASP A 168 7.11 19.35 32.61
C ASP A 168 5.71 19.53 32.02
N LEU A 169 4.66 19.29 32.81
CA LEU A 169 3.29 19.27 32.33
C LEU A 169 2.38 20.09 33.26
N GLU A 170 1.90 21.20 32.72
CA GLU A 170 0.92 22.07 33.37
C GLU A 170 -0.47 21.41 33.42
N VAL A 171 -1.36 21.95 34.25
CA VAL A 171 -2.76 21.51 34.34
C VAL A 171 -3.46 21.79 33.01
N GLY A 172 -4.14 20.78 32.46
CA GLY A 172 -4.70 20.81 31.11
C GLY A 172 -3.67 20.54 30.00
N GLY A 173 -2.42 20.23 30.35
CA GLY A 173 -1.37 19.91 29.40
C GLY A 173 -1.44 18.47 28.88
N VAL A 174 -0.87 18.26 27.69
CA VAL A 174 -0.64 16.94 27.11
C VAL A 174 0.79 16.81 26.58
N LEU A 175 1.38 15.62 26.74
CA LEU A 175 2.75 15.31 26.37
C LEU A 175 2.80 13.87 25.81
N THR A 176 3.66 13.64 24.82
CA THR A 176 3.95 12.27 24.36
C THR A 176 5.15 11.72 25.11
N ALA A 177 5.01 10.56 25.72
CA ALA A 177 6.09 9.89 26.43
C ALA A 177 6.31 8.45 25.94
N PHE A 178 7.49 7.94 26.22
CA PHE A 178 7.98 6.61 25.87
C PHE A 178 8.64 5.97 27.10
N PRO A 179 8.85 4.65 27.13
CA PRO A 179 9.74 4.06 28.11
C PRO A 179 11.19 4.42 27.78
N GLU A 180 11.99 4.62 28.83
CA GLU A 180 13.43 4.85 28.73
C GLU A 180 14.11 3.82 27.82
N GLY A 181 14.82 4.29 26.79
CA GLY A 181 15.48 3.46 25.77
C GLY A 181 14.66 3.16 24.51
N PHE A 182 13.37 3.51 24.48
CA PHE A 182 12.46 3.21 23.36
C PHE A 182 11.77 4.46 22.78
N ALA A 183 12.44 5.61 22.89
CA ALA A 183 11.96 6.85 22.27
C ALA A 183 11.82 6.67 20.75
N GLY A 184 10.65 7.02 20.20
CA GLY A 184 10.32 6.84 18.79
C GLY A 184 9.68 5.48 18.43
N SER A 185 9.54 4.55 19.38
CA SER A 185 8.80 3.30 19.13
C SER A 185 7.34 3.58 18.75
N ALA A 186 6.84 2.91 17.70
CA ALA A 186 5.45 3.10 17.24
C ALA A 186 4.41 2.58 18.26
N ILE A 187 4.78 1.54 19.02
CA ILE A 187 3.86 0.81 19.90
C ILE A 187 3.96 1.28 21.36
N ASP A 188 5.11 1.78 21.81
CA ASP A 188 5.32 2.12 23.22
C ASP A 188 4.92 3.57 23.57
N GLN A 189 4.38 4.30 22.61
CA GLN A 189 3.91 5.66 22.80
C GLN A 189 2.75 5.75 23.77
N VAL A 190 2.89 6.61 24.77
CA VAL A 190 1.79 7.02 25.64
C VAL A 190 1.53 8.52 25.52
N VAL A 191 0.26 8.89 25.67
CA VAL A 191 -0.17 10.27 25.84
C VAL A 191 -0.33 10.49 27.33
N LEU A 192 0.59 11.27 27.90
CA LEU A 192 0.51 11.74 29.27
C LEU A 192 -0.36 13.00 29.29
N VAL A 193 -1.44 12.95 30.05
CA VAL A 193 -2.37 14.07 30.23
C VAL A 193 -2.38 14.42 31.70
N ARG A 194 -2.41 15.72 31.99
CA ARG A 194 -2.81 16.23 33.31
C ARG A 194 -4.15 16.93 33.12
N PRO A 195 -5.27 16.24 33.40
CA PRO A 195 -6.61 16.81 33.26
C PRO A 195 -6.75 18.12 34.05
N ALA A 196 -7.60 19.02 33.55
CA ALA A 196 -7.92 20.26 34.27
C ALA A 196 -9.03 20.05 35.30
N LEU A 197 -9.83 19.00 35.12
CA LEU A 197 -10.86 18.57 36.05
C LEU A 197 -10.33 17.41 36.89
N GLU A 198 -10.59 17.45 38.20
CA GLU A 198 -10.06 16.47 39.17
C GLU A 198 -10.98 15.25 39.38
N ASP A 199 -12.13 15.22 38.73
CA ASP A 199 -13.14 14.16 38.80
C ASP A 199 -12.81 12.95 37.90
N ILE A 200 -11.57 12.47 37.99
CA ILE A 200 -11.11 11.29 37.25
C ILE A 200 -11.76 10.03 37.86
N VAL A 201 -12.65 9.41 37.11
CA VAL A 201 -13.26 8.12 37.43
C VAL A 201 -12.44 7.01 36.78
N THR A 202 -11.52 6.43 37.55
CA THR A 202 -10.74 5.27 37.11
C THR A 202 -11.60 4.01 37.09
N ARG A 203 -11.25 3.05 36.22
CA ARG A 203 -11.84 1.71 36.27
C ARG A 203 -11.52 1.01 37.60
N PRO A 204 -12.36 0.06 38.07
CA PRO A 204 -12.07 -0.73 39.26
C PRO A 204 -10.69 -1.40 39.18
N GLY A 205 -9.90 -1.30 40.25
CA GLY A 205 -8.53 -1.84 40.33
C GLY A 205 -7.44 -0.92 39.78
N ARG A 206 -7.78 0.26 39.25
CA ARG A 206 -6.85 1.26 38.71
C ARG A 206 -6.80 2.55 39.53
N GLU A 207 -7.26 2.52 40.77
CA GLU A 207 -7.41 3.70 41.65
C GLU A 207 -6.08 4.41 41.92
N THR A 208 -4.96 3.67 41.88
CA THR A 208 -3.61 4.20 42.13
C THR A 208 -2.86 4.61 40.87
N TRP A 209 -3.46 4.46 39.69
CA TRP A 209 -2.75 4.62 38.41
C TRP A 209 -2.63 6.08 37.96
N ALA A 210 -3.32 6.99 38.66
CA ALA A 210 -3.38 8.41 38.34
C ALA A 210 -2.79 9.32 39.45
N PRO A 211 -1.50 9.16 39.82
CA PRO A 211 -0.90 9.90 40.93
C PRO A 211 -0.92 11.41 40.62
N GLN A 212 -1.38 12.23 41.58
CA GLN A 212 -1.45 13.69 41.43
C GLN A 212 -2.23 14.17 40.18
N GLY A 213 -3.18 13.36 39.70
CA GLY A 213 -3.98 13.65 38.51
C GLY A 213 -3.28 13.36 37.18
N TYR A 214 -2.07 12.81 37.17
CA TYR A 214 -1.41 12.40 35.93
C TYR A 214 -1.99 11.11 35.41
N VAL A 215 -2.48 11.09 34.17
CA VAL A 215 -2.97 9.88 33.50
C VAL A 215 -2.19 9.64 32.22
N ALA A 216 -1.81 8.40 31.96
CA ALA A 216 -1.18 8.00 30.72
C ALA A 216 -2.01 6.93 30.02
N PHE A 217 -2.29 7.12 28.74
CA PHE A 217 -2.96 6.16 27.89
C PHE A 217 -2.08 5.80 26.70
N SER A 218 -2.20 4.59 26.16
CA SER A 218 -1.57 4.25 24.89
C SER A 218 -2.01 5.23 23.80
N LYS A 219 -1.05 5.75 23.01
CA LYS A 219 -1.38 6.54 21.81
C LYS A 219 -1.91 5.67 20.69
N VAL A 220 -1.83 4.33 20.78
CA VAL A 220 -2.25 3.46 19.69
C VAL A 220 -3.77 3.29 19.74
N CYS A 221 -4.48 3.92 18.81
CA CYS A 221 -5.95 3.89 18.75
C CYS A 221 -6.47 2.43 18.65
N THR A 222 -7.48 2.10 19.45
CA THR A 222 -8.12 0.77 19.50
C THR A 222 -8.98 0.42 18.29
N HIS A 223 -9.18 1.36 17.36
CA HIS A 223 -9.82 1.10 16.08
C HIS A 223 -8.82 0.48 15.07
N ALA A 224 -7.90 1.30 14.56
CA ALA A 224 -7.00 0.95 13.46
C ALA A 224 -5.53 1.37 13.71
N GLY A 225 -5.16 1.68 14.96
CA GLY A 225 -3.76 1.85 15.36
C GLY A 225 -3.15 3.24 15.16
N CYS A 226 -3.91 4.21 14.65
CA CYS A 226 -3.42 5.57 14.50
C CYS A 226 -2.99 6.20 15.84
N PRO A 227 -1.96 7.08 15.84
CA PRO A 227 -1.51 7.77 17.03
C PRO A 227 -2.54 8.82 17.48
N VAL A 228 -3.21 8.56 18.60
CA VAL A 228 -4.07 9.49 19.31
C VAL A 228 -3.20 10.54 20.00
N GLY A 229 -3.44 11.82 19.76
CA GLY A 229 -2.60 12.87 20.33
C GLY A 229 -3.17 14.27 20.30
N LEU A 230 -4.36 14.47 19.73
CA LEU A 230 -5.05 15.75 19.75
C LEU A 230 -5.88 15.80 21.03
N TYR A 231 -5.57 16.72 21.93
CA TYR A 231 -6.25 16.85 23.21
C TYR A 231 -7.13 18.10 23.23
N GLN A 232 -8.40 17.92 23.58
CA GLN A 232 -9.36 19.00 23.74
C GLN A 232 -9.48 19.33 25.23
N GLN A 233 -8.78 20.37 25.68
CA GLN A 233 -8.73 20.74 27.10
C GLN A 233 -10.10 21.13 27.66
N LEU A 234 -10.99 21.75 26.89
CA LEU A 234 -12.31 22.16 27.42
C LEU A 234 -13.21 20.96 27.73
N THR A 235 -13.19 19.94 26.88
CA THR A 235 -14.03 18.74 27.00
C THR A 235 -13.30 17.56 27.65
N GLN A 236 -12.01 17.70 27.94
CA GLN A 236 -11.12 16.65 28.48
C GLN A 236 -11.12 15.38 27.61
N GLN A 237 -11.12 15.56 26.28
CA GLN A 237 -11.20 14.45 25.33
C GLN A 237 -9.93 14.32 24.48
N LEU A 238 -9.53 13.09 24.23
CA LEU A 238 -8.51 12.74 23.25
C LEU A 238 -9.16 12.40 21.91
N LEU A 239 -8.69 13.03 20.83
CA LEU A 239 -9.15 12.83 19.47
C LEU A 239 -8.10 12.05 18.66
N CYS A 240 -8.57 10.99 18.00
CA CYS A 240 -7.82 10.29 16.96
C CYS A 240 -8.01 11.00 15.60
N PRO A 241 -6.95 11.49 14.94
CA PRO A 241 -7.09 12.29 13.72
C PRO A 241 -7.54 11.48 12.49
N CYS A 242 -7.41 10.16 12.50
CA CYS A 242 -7.69 9.33 11.33
C CYS A 242 -9.20 9.15 11.06
N HIS A 243 -9.95 8.76 12.08
CA HIS A 243 -11.38 8.45 11.97
C HIS A 243 -12.20 9.08 13.11
N GLN A 244 -11.63 10.10 13.75
CA GLN A 244 -12.31 10.99 14.68
C GLN A 244 -12.87 10.32 15.93
N SER A 245 -12.33 9.17 16.34
CA SER A 245 -12.68 8.58 17.63
C SER A 245 -12.31 9.55 18.75
N LEU A 246 -13.28 9.82 19.63
CA LEU A 246 -13.11 10.64 20.82
C LEU A 246 -13.08 9.74 22.04
N PHE A 247 -12.09 9.93 22.91
CA PHE A 247 -11.91 9.20 24.14
C PHE A 247 -11.96 10.17 25.31
N ASP A 248 -12.88 9.94 26.24
CA ASP A 248 -13.02 10.76 27.44
C ASP A 248 -11.93 10.39 28.46
N VAL A 249 -11.02 11.33 28.72
CA VAL A 249 -9.85 11.14 29.60
C VAL A 249 -10.28 10.91 31.05
N LEU A 250 -11.37 11.51 31.49
CA LEU A 250 -11.83 11.44 32.87
C LEU A 250 -12.42 10.08 33.21
N THR A 251 -12.93 9.35 32.23
CA THR A 251 -13.54 8.01 32.41
C THR A 251 -12.63 6.87 31.92
N GLY A 252 -11.31 7.07 32.03
CA GLY A 252 -10.32 6.05 31.65
C GLY A 252 -10.17 5.87 30.13
N ALA A 253 -10.24 6.97 29.39
CA ALA A 253 -10.18 7.02 27.93
C ALA A 253 -11.31 6.24 27.24
N THR A 254 -12.52 6.24 27.81
CA THR A 254 -13.68 5.53 27.23
C THR A 254 -14.12 6.19 25.93
N PRO A 255 -14.36 5.43 24.83
CA PRO A 255 -14.76 6.03 23.57
C PRO A 255 -16.18 6.58 23.71
N VAL A 256 -16.33 7.87 23.41
CA VAL A 256 -17.63 8.58 23.44
C VAL A 256 -18.16 8.89 22.05
N PHE A 257 -17.31 8.77 21.01
CA PHE A 257 -17.68 8.96 19.62
C PHE A 257 -16.72 8.21 18.67
N GLY A 258 -17.17 7.94 17.45
CA GLY A 258 -16.40 7.35 16.38
C GLY A 258 -16.29 5.81 16.47
N PRO A 259 -15.48 5.19 15.60
CA PRO A 259 -15.49 3.73 15.40
C PRO A 259 -14.64 2.92 16.39
N ALA A 260 -13.98 3.57 17.36
CA ALA A 260 -13.14 2.85 18.32
C ALA A 260 -14.03 2.03 19.27
N PRO A 261 -13.87 0.69 19.31
CA PRO A 261 -14.81 -0.16 20.03
C PRO A 261 -14.51 -0.26 21.53
N ARG A 262 -13.34 0.23 21.97
CA ARG A 262 -12.81 0.03 23.32
C ARG A 262 -12.01 1.25 23.79
N PRO A 263 -11.90 1.46 25.12
CA PRO A 263 -11.09 2.55 25.64
C PRO A 263 -9.60 2.34 25.38
N LEU A 264 -8.83 3.42 25.39
CA LEU A 264 -7.38 3.32 25.29
C LEU A 264 -6.82 2.64 26.55
N PRO A 265 -5.91 1.66 26.40
CA PRO A 265 -5.26 1.05 27.56
C PRO A 265 -4.52 2.11 28.39
N GLN A 266 -4.72 2.08 29.70
CA GLN A 266 -4.11 3.00 30.64
C GLN A 266 -2.79 2.42 31.13
N LEU A 267 -1.74 3.23 31.22
CA LEU A 267 -0.47 2.84 31.81
C LEU A 267 -0.50 3.20 33.31
N PRO A 268 -0.21 2.28 34.23
CA PRO A 268 -0.14 2.60 35.65
C PRO A 268 1.07 3.49 35.93
N LEU A 269 0.85 4.70 36.44
CA LEU A 269 1.92 5.66 36.75
C LEU A 269 2.24 5.70 38.23
N LYS A 270 3.49 6.05 38.55
CA LYS A 270 3.92 6.50 39.88
C LYS A 270 4.90 7.64 39.75
N ILE A 271 5.02 8.41 40.82
CA ILE A 271 5.98 9.52 40.93
C ILE A 271 7.05 9.07 41.93
N ASP A 272 8.31 9.15 41.54
CA ASP A 272 9.42 8.85 42.46
C ASP A 272 9.74 10.03 43.39
N SER A 273 10.62 9.80 44.37
CA SER A 273 10.99 10.82 45.37
C SER A 273 11.70 12.04 44.77
N LEU A 274 12.19 11.95 43.54
CA LEU A 274 12.86 13.03 42.82
C LEU A 274 11.89 13.79 41.89
N GLY A 275 10.62 13.37 41.82
CA GLY A 275 9.60 13.99 40.98
C GLY A 275 9.58 13.51 39.53
N PHE A 276 10.27 12.41 39.20
CA PHE A 276 10.15 11.79 37.88
C PHE A 276 8.93 10.88 37.80
N ILE A 277 8.27 10.89 36.65
CA ILE A 277 7.14 10.02 36.37
C ILE A 277 7.65 8.68 35.83
N ARG A 278 7.15 7.58 36.39
CA ARG A 278 7.54 6.21 36.05
C ARG A 278 6.31 5.33 35.89
N ALA A 279 6.46 4.23 35.16
CA ALA A 279 5.47 3.17 35.12
C ALA A 279 5.56 2.30 36.39
N GLN A 280 4.42 1.94 36.98
CA GLN A 280 4.38 0.91 38.04
C GLN A 280 4.59 -0.49 37.45
N ALA A 281 4.00 -0.72 36.27
CA ALA A 281 4.03 -1.96 35.50
C ALA A 281 3.77 -1.66 34.01
N GLY A 282 3.79 -2.69 33.16
CA GLY A 282 3.29 -2.59 31.79
C GLY A 282 1.76 -2.48 31.73
N PHE A 283 1.21 -2.44 30.51
CA PHE A 283 -0.24 -2.48 30.31
C PHE A 283 -0.83 -3.81 30.79
N ASP A 284 -2.02 -3.77 31.38
CA ASP A 284 -2.80 -4.94 31.80
C ASP A 284 -3.64 -5.54 30.67
N GLU A 285 -3.77 -4.82 29.55
CA GLU A 285 -4.48 -5.24 28.34
C GLU A 285 -3.63 -4.92 27.09
N PRO A 286 -3.75 -5.68 25.98
CA PRO A 286 -2.96 -5.41 24.78
C PRO A 286 -3.25 -4.02 24.21
N ILE A 287 -2.27 -3.35 23.62
CA ILE A 287 -2.50 -2.03 23.02
C ILE A 287 -3.12 -2.11 21.62
N GLY A 288 -3.64 -0.99 21.14
CA GLY A 288 -4.09 -0.86 19.75
C GLY A 288 -5.32 -1.69 19.35
N PRO A 289 -5.47 -1.97 18.04
CA PRO A 289 -6.62 -2.66 17.46
C PRO A 289 -6.92 -4.04 18.06
N GLY A 290 -8.15 -4.50 17.86
CA GLY A 290 -8.50 -5.89 18.11
C GLY A 290 -7.84 -6.83 17.09
N TYR A 291 -7.52 -8.03 17.54
CA TYR A 291 -7.08 -9.15 16.70
C TYR A 291 -7.72 -10.44 17.23
N TRP A 292 -7.65 -11.52 16.46
CA TRP A 292 -8.47 -12.72 16.69
C TRP A 292 -8.18 -13.42 18.01
N GLU A 293 -6.92 -13.44 18.44
CA GLU A 293 -6.45 -14.07 19.68
C GLU A 293 -6.46 -13.11 20.89
N ARG A 294 -7.03 -11.91 20.75
CA ARG A 294 -7.04 -10.91 21.81
C ARG A 294 -8.01 -11.32 22.91
N ALA A 295 -7.48 -11.56 24.11
CA ALA A 295 -8.23 -11.74 25.35
C ALA A 295 -8.42 -10.42 26.10
#